data_AF-A0A0E3LD67-F1
#
_entry.id   AF-A0A0E3LD67-F1
#
_cell.length_a   1.000
_cell.length_b   1.000
_cell.length_c   1.000
_cell.angle_alpha   90.00
_cell.angle_beta   90.00
_cell.angle_gamma   90.00
#
_symmetry.space_group_name_H-M   'P 1'
#
loop_
_entity.id
_entity.type
_entity.pdbx_description
1 polymer ?
#
loop_
_entity_poly.entity_id
_entity_poly.type
_entity_poly.pdbx_seq_one_letter_code
_entity_poly.pdbx_strand_id
1 'polypeptide(L)' 'MVFKRFNGGGSPPRSLLTKYGELELLKPQFREFPFETQVFEKYSRVETAILSAVAESYLQGVSTRRVDKIMTSF' A
#
# COMPACT_ATOMS: atom_id res chain seq x y z
N MET A 1 -1.11 10.42 7.78
CA MET A 1 -2.18 9.87 8.64
C MET A 1 -1.52 9.03 9.72
N VAL A 2 -1.31 9.58 10.91
CA VAL A 2 -0.57 8.92 12.01
C VAL A 2 -1.59 8.24 12.91
N PHE A 3 -1.64 6.90 12.89
CA PHE A 3 -2.46 6.14 13.84
C PHE A 3 -1.89 6.34 15.26
N LYS A 4 -2.80 6.66 16.18
CA LYS A 4 -2.54 7.27 17.50
C LYS A 4 -1.79 6.32 18.45
N ARG A 5 -0.96 6.96 19.30
CA ARG A 5 -0.14 6.47 20.43
C ARG A 5 -0.40 5.03 20.89
N PHE A 6 0.63 4.20 20.80
CA PHE A 6 0.73 2.92 21.52
C PHE A 6 2.00 2.90 22.39
N ASN A 7 1.83 2.64 23.68
CA ASN A 7 2.87 2.42 24.66
C ASN A 7 3.00 0.90 24.87
N GLY A 8 4.11 0.31 24.40
CA GLY A 8 4.55 -1.02 24.84
C GLY A 8 4.57 -2.12 23.77
N GLY A 9 5.74 -2.38 23.19
CA GLY A 9 6.04 -3.58 22.41
C GLY A 9 6.14 -3.32 20.90
N GLY A 10 7.33 -3.54 20.34
CA GLY A 10 7.72 -3.14 18.99
C GLY A 10 6.77 -3.61 17.87
N SER A 11 6.39 -2.65 17.02
CA SER A 11 5.67 -2.91 15.77
C SER A 11 6.70 -3.20 14.68
N PRO A 12 6.63 -4.34 13.97
CA PRO A 12 7.54 -4.59 12.86
C PRO A 12 7.32 -3.53 11.77
N PRO A 13 8.39 -2.90 11.27
CA PRO A 13 8.29 -1.99 10.15
C PRO A 13 7.88 -2.77 8.89
N ARG A 14 7.09 -2.13 8.04
CA ARG A 14 6.66 -2.66 6.75
C ARG A 14 6.72 -1.57 5.71
N SER A 15 7.21 -1.88 4.52
CA SER A 15 7.08 -0.97 3.39
C SER A 15 5.78 -1.17 2.60
N LEU A 16 5.24 -0.06 2.13
CA LEU A 16 4.13 0.01 1.19
C LEU A 16 4.57 0.87 0.00
N LEU A 17 4.49 0.32 -1.20
CA LEU A 17 4.72 1.05 -2.43
C LEU A 17 3.48 1.88 -2.74
N THR A 18 3.67 3.18 -2.67
CA THR A 18 2.67 4.19 -3.00
C THR A 18 2.98 4.82 -4.33
N LYS A 19 2.01 5.54 -4.89
CA LYS A 19 2.24 6.37 -6.08
C LYS A 19 3.45 7.32 -5.89
N TYR A 20 3.64 7.83 -4.67
CA TYR A 20 4.67 8.82 -4.35
C TYR A 20 6.00 8.18 -3.90
N GLY A 21 6.13 6.85 -3.98
CA GLY A 21 7.33 6.11 -3.58
C GLY A 21 7.09 5.13 -2.43
N GLU A 22 8.16 4.65 -1.84
CA GLU A 22 8.11 3.70 -0.73
C GLU A 22 7.79 4.40 0.60
N LEU A 23 6.72 3.95 1.27
CA LEU A 23 6.30 4.45 2.56
C LEU A 23 6.57 3.39 3.64
N GLU A 24 7.30 3.78 4.69
CA GLU A 24 7.47 2.94 5.87
C GLU A 24 6.27 3.08 6.82
N LEU A 25 5.65 1.94 7.12
CA LEU A 25 4.49 1.81 7.99
C LEU A 25 4.87 1.03 9.23
N LEU A 26 4.40 1.53 10.38
CA LEU A 26 4.42 0.80 11.63
C LEU A 26 3.06 0.14 11.82
N LYS A 27 3.03 -1.19 11.79
CA LYS A 27 1.80 -1.95 12.02
C LYS A 27 1.62 -2.22 13.52
N PRO A 28 0.60 -1.66 14.18
CA PRO A 28 0.29 -1.98 15.56
C PRO A 28 0.03 -3.48 15.72
N GLN A 29 0.67 -4.10 16.71
CA GLN A 29 0.44 -5.50 17.07
C GLN A 29 -0.23 -5.54 18.44
N PHE A 30 -1.53 -5.84 18.45
CA PHE A 30 -2.25 -6.10 19.69
C PHE A 30 -2.11 -7.58 20.05
N ARG A 31 -1.99 -7.88 21.35
CA ARG A 31 -1.91 -9.25 21.86
C ARG A 31 -3.29 -9.92 21.95
N GLU A 32 -4.33 -9.12 22.16
CA GLU A 32 -5.69 -9.58 22.47
C GLU A 32 -6.54 -9.77 21.21
N PHE A 33 -6.31 -8.97 20.17
CA PHE A 33 -7.10 -9.01 18.94
C PHE A 33 -6.24 -8.68 17.70
N PRO A 34 -6.60 -9.18 16.51
CA PRO A 34 -5.90 -8.79 15.30
C PRO A 34 -6.20 -7.33 14.94
N PHE A 35 -5.17 -6.54 14.61
CA PHE A 35 -5.36 -5.22 14.02
C PHE A 35 -5.89 -5.34 12.58
N GLU A 36 -7.02 -4.69 12.31
CA GLU A 36 -7.61 -4.57 10.99
C GLU A 36 -7.32 -3.20 10.41
N THR A 37 -6.89 -3.19 9.14
CA THR A 37 -6.56 -1.99 8.40
C THR A 37 -7.70 -1.71 7.41
N GLN A 38 -8.31 -0.52 7.48
CA GLN A 38 -9.39 -0.12 6.55
C GLN A 38 -8.87 0.44 5.23
N VAL A 39 -7.72 1.13 5.26
CA VAL A 39 -7.19 1.87 4.09
C VAL A 39 -6.39 0.97 3.14
N PHE A 40 -5.76 -0.08 3.65
CA PHE A 40 -4.95 -1.03 2.89
C PHE A 40 -5.09 -2.43 3.47
N GLU A 41 -4.85 -3.46 2.68
CA GLU A 41 -5.01 -4.84 3.12
C GLU A 41 -3.84 -5.33 4.00
N LYS A 42 -4.12 -6.34 4.84
CA LYS A 42 -3.20 -6.90 5.84
C LYS A 42 -1.86 -7.37 5.26
N TYR A 43 -1.78 -7.67 3.97
CA TYR A 43 -0.55 -8.12 3.28
C TYR A 43 -0.22 -7.40 1.96
N SER A 44 -0.97 -6.36 1.57
CA SER A 44 -0.66 -5.64 0.34
C SER A 44 0.66 -4.87 0.39
N ARG A 45 1.57 -5.12 -0.55
CA ARG A 45 2.81 -4.33 -0.69
C ARG A 45 2.64 -3.09 -1.55
N VAL A 46 1.47 -2.91 -2.16
CA VAL A 46 1.20 -1.86 -3.14
C VAL A 46 -0.15 -1.20 -2.81
N GLU A 47 -0.26 0.10 -3.03
CA GLU A 47 -1.54 0.79 -2.91
C GLU A 47 -2.59 0.27 -3.90
N THR A 48 -3.85 0.18 -3.46
CA THR A 48 -4.98 -0.24 -4.29
C THR A 48 -5.19 0.68 -5.51
N ALA A 49 -4.82 1.96 -5.38
CA ALA A 49 -4.87 2.92 -6.48
C ALA A 49 -4.00 2.48 -7.68
N ILE A 50 -2.82 1.91 -7.41
CA ILE A 50 -1.92 1.41 -8.46
C ILE A 50 -2.56 0.19 -9.15
N LEU A 51 -3.18 -0.72 -8.38
CA LEU A 51 -3.88 -1.88 -8.94
C LEU A 51 -5.05 -1.45 -9.86
N SER A 52 -5.82 -0.44 -9.45
CA SER A 52 -6.90 0.13 -10.27
C SER A 52 -6.37 0.73 -11.57
N ALA A 53 -5.29 1.50 -11.49
CA ALA A 53 -4.69 2.14 -12.65
C ALA A 53 -4.13 1.10 -13.66
N VAL A 54 -3.57 -0.02 -13.17
CA VAL A 54 -3.15 -1.14 -14.03
C VAL A 54 -4.37 -1.78 -14.71
N ALA A 55 -5.46 -2.02 -13.98
CA ALA A 55 -6.69 -2.58 -14.54
C ALA A 55 -7.30 -1.67 -15.62
N GLU A 56 -7.35 -0.36 -15.38
CA GLU A 56 -7.80 0.63 -16.37
C GLU A 56 -6.91 0.66 -17.62
N SER A 57 -5.59 0.55 -17.45
CA SER A 57 -4.66 0.50 -18.58
C SER A 57 -4.89 -0.72 -19.47
N TYR A 58 -5.25 -1.86 -18.87
CA TYR A 58 -5.59 -3.07 -19.59
C TYR A 58 -6.88 -2.89 -20.39
N LEU A 59 -7.90 -2.26 -19.80
CA LEU A 59 -9.16 -1.92 -20.48
C LEU A 59 -8.96 -0.96 -21.66
N GLN A 60 -8.03 -0.01 -21.53
CA GLN A 60 -7.67 0.93 -22.59
C GLN A 60 -6.79 0.32 -23.70
N GLY A 61 -6.36 -0.94 -23.55
CA GLY A 61 -5.52 -1.61 -24.54
C GLY A 61 -4.07 -1.11 -24.55
N VAL A 62 -3.59 -0.55 -23.44
CA VAL A 62 -2.18 -0.17 -23.30
C VAL A 62 -1.34 -1.46 -23.23
N SER A 63 -0.31 -1.54 -24.06
CA SER A 63 0.62 -2.68 -23.98
C SER A 63 1.31 -2.73 -22.62
N THR A 64 1.45 -3.92 -22.04
CA THR A 64 2.02 -4.13 -20.69
C THR A 64 3.41 -3.53 -20.51
N ARG A 65 4.21 -3.43 -21.58
CA ARG A 65 5.52 -2.76 -21.59
C ARG A 65 5.47 -1.23 -21.48
N ARG A 66 4.33 -0.62 -21.80
CA ARG A 66 4.12 0.83 -21.72
C ARG A 66 3.46 1.25 -20.40
N VAL A 67 2.90 0.30 -19.65
CA VAL A 67 2.25 0.55 -18.36
C VAL A 67 3.22 1.20 -17.37
N ASP A 68 4.48 0.75 -17.32
CA ASP A 68 5.51 1.36 -16.46
C ASP A 68 5.69 2.87 -16.72
N LYS A 69 5.64 3.28 -17.99
CA LYS A 69 5.76 4.71 -18.37
C LYS A 69 4.56 5.51 -17.88
N ILE A 70 3.38 4.92 -17.93
CA ILE A 70 2.15 5.56 -17.46
C ILE A 70 2.19 5.67 -15.93
N MET A 71 2.54 4.59 -15.23
CA MET A 71 2.61 4.56 -13.77
C MET A 71 3.65 5.50 -13.18
N THR A 72 4.78 5.70 -13.86
CA THR A 72 5.85 6.62 -13.40
C THR A 72 5.51 8.08 -13.66
N SER A 73 4.62 8.37 -14.60
CA SER A 73 4.35 9.73 -15.06
C SER A 73 3.21 10.44 -14.32
N PHE A 74 2.53 9.75 -13.40
CA PHE A 74 1.46 10.32 -12.57
C PHE A 74 2.00 10.88 -11.26
#